data_AF-A0A7Y5U5J2-F1
#
_entry.id   AF-A0A7Y5U5J2-F1
#
_cell.length_a   1.000
_cell.length_b   1.000
_cell.length_c   1.000
_cell.angle_alpha   90.00
_cell.angle_beta   90.00
_cell.angle_gamma   90.00
#
_symmetry.space_group_name_H-M   'P 1'
#
loop_
_entity.id
_entity.type
_entity.pdbx_description
1 polymer ?
#
loop_
_entity_poly.entity_id
_entity_poly.type
_entity_poly.pdbx_seq_one_letter_code
_entity_poly.pdbx_strand_id
1 'polypeptide(L)'
;MSFLDRFKLQAKYKSTDPDVRLAGVPELTDSPEDAAVLAALAREDADVRVRRAAAARVGDIGTLAEIARTESDEALRADVLDRLSRFAVSTELTDEAIEALGALTDQKQIGTVAKSSPVEHVRLEAVGRITDVKVLSSVARNAADPRAAAIAAAKSQEPMELLNVAARTERKVAGLG
;
A
#
# COMPACT_ATOMS: atom_id res chain seq x y z
N MET A 1 -12.94 36.54 31.96
CA MET A 1 -12.24 35.90 30.83
C MET A 1 -11.03 36.75 30.51
N SER A 2 -9.82 36.22 30.74
CA SER A 2 -8.57 36.98 30.70
C SER A 2 -8.08 37.13 29.25
N PHE A 3 -7.39 38.23 28.93
CA PHE A 3 -6.72 38.42 27.63
C PHE A 3 -5.71 37.28 27.33
N LEU A 4 -5.26 36.58 28.38
CA LEU A 4 -4.36 35.43 28.33
C LEU A 4 -5.04 34.12 27.89
N ASP A 5 -6.38 34.02 27.97
CA ASP A 5 -7.12 32.84 27.47
C ASP A 5 -7.14 32.79 25.93
N ARG A 6 -6.92 33.93 25.26
CA ARG A 6 -6.78 34.02 23.79
C ARG A 6 -5.42 33.54 23.28
N PHE A 7 -4.45 33.35 24.17
CA PHE A 7 -3.15 32.72 23.90
C PHE A 7 -3.12 31.25 24.32
N LYS A 8 -4.25 30.55 24.29
CA LYS A 8 -4.21 29.12 23.97
C LYS A 8 -3.53 29.03 22.60
N LEU A 9 -2.22 28.75 22.60
CA LEU A 9 -1.39 28.62 21.41
C LEU A 9 -2.22 27.91 20.33
N GLN A 10 -2.50 28.61 19.24
CA GLN A 10 -3.21 28.01 18.13
C GLN A 10 -2.46 26.73 17.74
N ALA A 11 -3.19 25.63 17.57
CA ALA A 11 -2.57 24.34 17.31
C ALA A 11 -1.58 24.45 16.13
N LYS A 12 -0.38 23.91 16.30
CA LYS A 12 0.76 24.15 15.38
C LYS A 12 0.43 23.83 13.93
N TYR A 13 -0.39 22.81 13.70
CA TYR A 13 -0.86 22.42 12.35
C TYR A 13 -1.72 23.47 11.64
N LYS A 14 -2.20 24.52 12.33
CA LYS A 14 -2.92 25.66 11.74
C LYS A 14 -2.03 26.86 11.45
N SER A 15 -0.72 26.77 11.67
CA SER A 15 0.23 27.84 11.40
C SER A 15 0.32 28.15 9.90
N THR A 16 0.54 29.42 9.55
CA THR A 16 0.88 29.81 8.17
C THR A 16 2.27 29.33 7.76
N ASP A 17 3.17 29.16 8.74
CA ASP A 17 4.53 28.67 8.54
C ASP A 17 4.53 27.12 8.40
N PRO A 18 4.96 26.57 7.24
CA PRO A 18 5.02 25.12 7.03
C PRO A 18 5.97 24.40 7.99
N ASP A 19 7.04 25.02 8.46
CA ASP A 19 7.97 24.38 9.40
C ASP A 19 7.33 24.22 10.78
N VAL A 20 6.51 25.18 11.19
CA VAL A 20 5.70 25.07 12.43
C VAL A 20 4.61 24.01 12.27
N ARG A 21 3.94 23.94 11.12
CA ARG A 21 2.95 22.87 10.85
C ARG A 21 3.61 21.49 10.89
N LEU A 22 4.75 21.34 10.22
CA LEU A 22 5.55 20.11 10.21
C LEU A 22 5.93 19.70 11.63
N ALA A 23 6.42 20.63 12.45
CA ALA A 23 6.75 20.38 13.85
C ALA A 23 5.53 20.03 14.72
N GLY A 24 4.32 20.39 14.28
CA GLY A 24 3.06 20.02 14.93
C GLY A 24 2.58 18.61 14.59
N VAL A 25 3.00 18.03 13.45
CA VAL A 25 2.55 16.70 13.03
C VAL A 25 2.82 15.63 14.10
N PRO A 26 4.00 15.54 14.74
CA PRO A 26 4.25 14.53 15.78
C PRO A 26 3.41 14.68 17.05
N GLU A 27 2.81 15.85 17.29
CA GLU A 27 1.99 16.11 18.49
C GLU A 27 0.56 15.56 18.37
N LEU A 28 0.10 15.29 17.14
CA LEU A 28 -1.20 14.66 16.89
C LEU A 28 -1.18 13.22 17.42
N THR A 29 -2.25 12.75 18.04
CA THR A 29 -2.37 11.38 18.57
C THR A 29 -3.12 10.47 17.59
N ASP A 30 -3.41 9.24 18.01
CA ASP A 30 -4.27 8.31 17.26
C ASP A 30 -5.77 8.48 17.62
N SER A 31 -6.12 9.58 18.31
CA SER A 31 -7.52 9.93 18.56
C SER A 31 -8.27 10.17 17.24
N PRO A 32 -9.59 9.92 17.17
CA PRO A 32 -10.36 10.15 15.94
C PRO A 32 -10.28 11.60 15.43
N GLU A 33 -10.20 12.59 16.33
CA GLU A 33 -10.05 14.00 15.97
C GLU A 33 -8.69 14.26 15.32
N ASP A 34 -7.61 13.79 15.93
CA ASP A 34 -6.26 13.95 15.39
C ASP A 34 -6.04 13.14 14.11
N ALA A 35 -6.66 11.96 13.99
CA ALA A 35 -6.65 11.16 12.77
C ALA A 35 -7.30 11.92 11.60
N ALA A 36 -8.41 12.63 11.84
CA ALA A 36 -9.03 13.49 10.84
C ALA A 36 -8.11 14.66 10.44
N VAL A 37 -7.39 15.25 11.41
CA VAL A 37 -6.40 16.30 11.13
C VAL A 37 -5.23 15.76 10.30
N LEU A 38 -4.67 14.60 10.66
CA LEU A 38 -3.61 13.94 9.89
C LEU A 38 -4.06 13.67 8.45
N ALA A 39 -5.28 13.18 8.28
CA ALA A 39 -5.84 12.87 6.98
C ALA A 39 -6.03 14.15 6.12
N ALA A 40 -6.45 15.27 6.73
CA ALA A 40 -6.54 16.56 6.05
C ALA A 40 -5.16 17.11 5.64
N LEU A 41 -4.19 17.11 6.57
CA LEU A 41 -2.82 17.55 6.28
C LEU A 41 -2.18 16.71 5.17
N ALA A 42 -2.37 15.39 5.20
CA ALA A 42 -1.80 14.50 4.20
C ALA A 42 -2.37 14.72 2.80
N ARG A 43 -3.66 15.07 2.68
CA ARG A 43 -4.33 15.32 1.40
C ARG A 43 -4.09 16.72 0.84
N GLU A 44 -4.06 17.73 1.70
CA GLU A 44 -4.31 19.12 1.27
C GLU A 44 -3.22 20.13 1.64
N ASP A 45 -2.25 19.80 2.52
CA ASP A 45 -1.24 20.77 2.91
C ASP A 45 -0.43 21.25 1.69
N ALA A 46 -0.18 22.55 1.59
CA ALA A 46 0.58 23.11 0.46
C ALA A 46 2.05 22.62 0.44
N ASP A 47 2.64 22.32 1.60
CA ASP A 47 4.02 21.86 1.71
C ASP A 47 4.10 20.32 1.69
N VAL A 48 4.82 19.77 0.71
CA VAL A 48 5.00 18.32 0.54
C VAL A 48 5.64 17.65 1.75
N ARG A 49 6.47 18.37 2.53
CA ARG A 49 7.10 17.84 3.75
C ARG A 49 6.05 17.60 4.83
N VAL A 50 5.06 18.49 4.95
CA VAL A 50 3.93 18.33 5.88
C VAL A 50 3.04 17.18 5.39
N ARG A 51 2.70 17.14 4.09
CA ARG A 51 1.92 16.03 3.51
C ARG A 51 2.59 14.68 3.76
N ARG A 52 3.90 14.57 3.50
CA ARG A 52 4.69 13.36 3.74
C ARG A 52 4.68 12.94 5.21
N ALA A 53 4.92 13.88 6.13
CA ALA A 53 4.91 13.59 7.56
C ALA A 53 3.53 13.12 8.05
N ALA A 54 2.46 13.73 7.56
CA ALA A 54 1.10 13.35 7.90
C ALA A 54 0.71 11.99 7.28
N ALA A 55 0.99 11.78 5.99
CA ALA A 55 0.72 10.52 5.28
C ALA A 55 1.46 9.33 5.91
N ALA A 56 2.65 9.54 6.46
CA ALA A 56 3.37 8.51 7.21
C ALA A 56 2.64 8.03 8.48
N ARG A 57 1.72 8.84 9.00
CA ARG A 57 0.98 8.59 10.24
C ARG A 57 -0.50 8.23 10.04
N VAL A 58 -1.05 8.47 8.84
CA VAL A 58 -2.42 8.03 8.51
C VAL A 58 -2.51 6.51 8.66
N GLY A 59 -3.44 6.02 9.48
CA GLY A 59 -3.72 4.59 9.65
C GLY A 59 -4.77 4.03 8.69
N ASP A 60 -5.64 4.90 8.17
CA ASP A 60 -6.74 4.53 7.27
C ASP A 60 -6.24 4.24 5.85
N ILE A 61 -6.51 3.02 5.36
CA ILE A 61 -6.00 2.54 4.07
C ILE A 61 -6.70 3.23 2.90
N GLY A 62 -8.01 3.51 3.02
CA GLY A 62 -8.74 4.26 2.02
C GLY A 62 -8.20 5.66 1.83
N THR A 63 -7.89 6.36 2.92
CA THR A 63 -7.22 7.66 2.89
C THR A 63 -5.86 7.57 2.18
N LEU A 64 -5.03 6.56 2.47
CA LEU A 64 -3.76 6.38 1.76
C LEU A 64 -3.95 6.08 0.28
N ALA A 65 -4.94 5.27 -0.07
CA ALA A 65 -5.28 4.94 -1.44
C ALA A 65 -5.77 6.19 -2.21
N GLU A 66 -6.54 7.06 -1.57
CA GLU A 66 -6.92 8.37 -2.12
C GLU A 66 -5.70 9.26 -2.36
N ILE A 67 -4.83 9.42 -1.36
CA ILE A 67 -3.60 10.20 -1.47
C ILE A 67 -2.74 9.69 -2.63
N ALA A 68 -2.55 8.37 -2.74
CA ALA A 68 -1.78 7.77 -3.84
C ALA A 68 -2.35 8.11 -5.23
N ARG A 69 -3.67 8.28 -5.36
CA ARG A 69 -4.33 8.62 -6.63
C ARG A 69 -4.22 10.10 -6.99
N THR A 70 -4.17 10.99 -6.00
CA THR A 70 -4.25 12.44 -6.21
C THR A 70 -2.94 13.18 -5.97
N GLU A 71 -1.94 12.55 -5.34
CA GLU A 71 -0.69 13.22 -5.01
C GLU A 71 0.11 13.62 -6.25
N SER A 72 0.45 14.91 -6.30
CA SER A 72 1.21 15.52 -7.39
C SER A 72 2.71 15.28 -7.29
N ASP A 73 3.27 15.22 -6.08
CA ASP A 73 4.70 14.93 -5.86
C ASP A 73 4.99 13.45 -6.08
N GLU A 74 5.81 13.15 -7.09
CA GLU A 74 6.10 11.77 -7.49
C GLU A 74 6.76 10.95 -6.38
N ALA A 75 7.65 11.58 -5.60
CA ALA A 75 8.37 10.89 -4.54
C ALA A 75 7.43 10.51 -3.38
N LEU A 76 6.58 11.45 -2.94
CA LEU A 76 5.56 11.15 -1.94
C LEU A 76 4.54 10.12 -2.45
N ARG A 77 4.10 10.22 -3.71
CA ARG A 77 3.20 9.21 -4.29
C ARG A 77 3.83 7.82 -4.26
N ALA A 78 5.10 7.70 -4.62
CA ALA A 78 5.84 6.46 -4.56
C ALA A 78 5.98 5.91 -3.12
N ASP A 79 6.26 6.78 -2.14
CA ASP A 79 6.33 6.41 -0.72
C ASP A 79 4.99 5.81 -0.22
N VAL A 80 3.87 6.43 -0.61
CA VAL A 80 2.52 5.96 -0.24
C VAL A 80 2.18 4.65 -0.94
N LEU A 81 2.47 4.52 -2.24
CA LEU A 81 2.25 3.28 -3.00
C LEU A 81 3.09 2.11 -2.47
N ASP A 82 4.35 2.35 -2.09
CA ASP A 82 5.18 1.35 -1.43
C ASP A 82 4.57 0.88 -0.11
N ARG A 83 4.08 1.82 0.71
CA ARG A 83 3.40 1.50 1.96
C ARG A 83 2.14 0.67 1.73
N LEU A 84 1.32 1.02 0.75
CA LEU A 84 0.11 0.25 0.37
C LEU A 84 0.48 -1.15 -0.12
N SER A 85 1.51 -1.28 -0.95
CA SER A 85 2.00 -2.58 -1.40
C SER A 85 2.49 -3.45 -0.25
N ARG A 86 3.21 -2.87 0.73
CA ARG A 86 3.64 -3.58 1.94
C ARG A 86 2.45 -4.01 2.81
N PHE A 87 1.45 -3.14 2.95
CA PHE A 87 0.25 -3.46 3.71
C PHE A 87 -0.53 -4.63 3.07
N ALA A 88 -0.72 -4.61 1.75
CA ALA A 88 -1.43 -5.65 1.00
C ALA A 88 -0.75 -7.04 1.06
N VAL A 89 0.55 -7.11 1.38
CA VAL A 89 1.26 -8.39 1.59
C VAL A 89 1.29 -8.86 3.05
N SER A 90 0.89 -8.02 4.01
CA SER A 90 0.96 -8.36 5.44
C SER A 90 -0.39 -8.52 6.12
N THR A 91 -1.43 -7.83 5.64
CA THR A 91 -2.76 -7.87 6.27
C THR A 91 -3.55 -9.12 5.89
N GLU A 92 -4.30 -9.68 6.84
CA GLU A 92 -5.30 -10.71 6.59
C GLU A 92 -6.70 -10.13 6.35
N LEU A 93 -6.86 -8.81 6.57
CA LEU A 93 -8.13 -8.12 6.36
C LEU A 93 -8.36 -7.94 4.86
N THR A 94 -9.39 -8.62 4.36
CA THR A 94 -9.62 -8.76 2.91
C THR A 94 -9.98 -7.44 2.25
N ASP A 95 -10.87 -6.65 2.86
CA ASP A 95 -11.37 -5.43 2.26
C ASP A 95 -10.26 -4.36 2.14
N GLU A 96 -9.47 -4.19 3.19
CA GLU A 96 -8.34 -3.25 3.20
C GLU A 96 -7.20 -3.72 2.28
N ALA A 97 -6.99 -5.03 2.14
CA ALA A 97 -6.02 -5.57 1.17
C ALA A 97 -6.45 -5.31 -0.28
N ILE A 98 -7.74 -5.47 -0.59
CA ILE A 98 -8.32 -5.15 -1.91
C ILE A 98 -8.19 -3.65 -2.16
N GLU A 99 -8.51 -2.81 -1.18
CA GLU A 99 -8.40 -1.36 -1.32
C GLU A 99 -6.95 -0.91 -1.58
N ALA A 100 -6.00 -1.45 -0.82
CA ALA A 100 -4.58 -1.19 -1.03
C ALA A 100 -4.10 -1.66 -2.41
N LEU A 101 -4.48 -2.88 -2.83
CA LEU A 101 -4.19 -3.39 -4.17
C LEU A 101 -4.80 -2.48 -5.25
N GLY A 102 -6.03 -2.01 -5.06
CA GLY A 102 -6.77 -1.14 -5.98
C GLY A 102 -6.03 0.16 -6.33
N ALA A 103 -5.25 0.70 -5.39
CA ALA A 103 -4.42 1.89 -5.63
C ALA A 103 -3.15 1.62 -6.45
N LEU A 104 -2.64 0.40 -6.46
CA LEU A 104 -1.37 0.06 -7.13
C LEU A 104 -1.53 0.08 -8.64
N THR A 105 -0.59 0.70 -9.34
CA THR A 105 -0.54 0.75 -10.81
C THR A 105 0.75 0.16 -11.38
N ASP A 106 1.84 0.19 -10.62
CA ASP A 106 3.11 -0.41 -10.99
C ASP A 106 3.01 -1.95 -11.02
N GLN A 107 3.42 -2.54 -12.14
CA GLN A 107 3.31 -3.98 -12.37
C GLN A 107 4.17 -4.79 -11.39
N LYS A 108 5.30 -4.26 -10.91
CA LYS A 108 6.16 -4.98 -9.95
C LYS A 108 5.55 -4.99 -8.56
N GLN A 109 4.94 -3.90 -8.11
CA GLN A 109 4.20 -3.85 -6.85
C GLN A 109 3.01 -4.82 -6.88
N ILE A 110 2.21 -4.81 -7.95
CA ILE A 110 1.11 -5.78 -8.13
C ILE A 110 1.65 -7.22 -8.13
N GLY A 111 2.78 -7.48 -8.81
CA GLY A 111 3.47 -8.77 -8.79
C GLY A 111 3.91 -9.20 -7.39
N THR A 112 4.34 -8.27 -6.54
CA THR A 112 4.66 -8.54 -5.13
C THR A 112 3.43 -8.97 -4.34
N VAL A 113 2.30 -8.29 -4.51
CA VAL A 113 1.02 -8.69 -3.90
C VAL A 113 0.58 -10.09 -4.38
N ALA A 114 0.64 -10.35 -5.69
CA ALA A 114 0.30 -11.64 -6.28
C ALA A 114 1.12 -12.82 -5.72
N LYS A 115 2.42 -12.60 -5.45
CA LYS A 115 3.30 -13.64 -4.90
C LYS A 115 3.02 -13.97 -3.44
N SER A 116 2.61 -12.98 -2.64
CA SER A 116 2.84 -13.02 -1.20
C SER A 116 1.66 -12.59 -0.32
N SER A 117 0.59 -12.02 -0.86
CA SER A 117 -0.59 -11.69 -0.03
C SER A 117 -1.09 -12.93 0.71
N PRO A 118 -1.42 -12.85 2.02
CA PRO A 118 -1.96 -13.99 2.77
C PRO A 118 -3.40 -14.30 2.34
N VAL A 119 -4.12 -13.34 1.76
CA VAL A 119 -5.50 -13.47 1.30
C VAL A 119 -5.55 -14.05 -0.11
N GLU A 120 -6.18 -15.22 -0.28
CA GLU A 120 -6.25 -15.90 -1.59
C GLU A 120 -6.89 -15.02 -2.66
N HIS A 121 -8.04 -14.41 -2.36
CA HIS A 121 -8.75 -13.57 -3.32
C HIS A 121 -7.87 -12.43 -3.84
N VAL A 122 -7.14 -11.76 -2.96
CA VAL A 122 -6.23 -10.65 -3.29
C VAL A 122 -5.07 -11.13 -4.15
N ARG A 123 -4.48 -12.30 -3.85
CA ARG A 123 -3.42 -12.88 -4.70
C ARG A 123 -3.93 -13.11 -6.13
N LEU A 124 -5.11 -13.72 -6.27
CA LEU A 124 -5.68 -14.07 -7.57
C LEU A 124 -6.09 -12.84 -8.37
N GLU A 125 -6.68 -11.84 -7.70
CA GLU A 125 -7.00 -10.55 -8.32
C GLU A 125 -5.74 -9.85 -8.82
N ALA A 126 -4.68 -9.82 -8.00
CA ALA A 126 -3.39 -9.24 -8.40
C ALA A 126 -2.82 -9.94 -9.65
N VAL A 127 -2.84 -11.28 -9.72
CA VAL A 127 -2.45 -12.03 -10.95
C VAL A 127 -3.31 -11.61 -12.15
N GLY A 128 -4.62 -11.45 -11.93
CA GLY A 128 -5.57 -10.98 -12.93
C GLY A 128 -5.21 -9.62 -13.53
N ARG A 129 -4.60 -8.73 -12.73
CA ARG A 129 -4.21 -7.37 -13.14
C ARG A 129 -2.83 -7.25 -13.80
N ILE A 130 -1.98 -8.26 -13.70
CA ILE A 130 -0.64 -8.22 -14.30
C ILE A 130 -0.75 -8.44 -15.81
N THR A 131 -0.13 -7.55 -16.59
CA THR A 131 -0.04 -7.66 -18.06
C THR A 131 1.41 -7.79 -18.53
N ASP A 132 2.38 -7.40 -17.71
CA ASP A 132 3.80 -7.60 -17.99
C ASP A 132 4.18 -9.08 -17.88
N VAL A 133 4.60 -9.68 -19.00
CA VAL A 133 5.00 -11.08 -19.09
C VAL A 133 6.15 -11.42 -18.14
N LYS A 134 7.13 -10.52 -17.97
CA LYS A 134 8.27 -10.77 -17.05
C LYS A 134 7.79 -10.82 -15.60
N VAL A 135 6.81 -10.00 -15.24
CA VAL A 135 6.18 -10.04 -13.92
C VAL A 135 5.38 -11.34 -13.76
N LEU A 136 4.61 -11.76 -14.76
CA LEU A 136 3.90 -13.05 -14.73
C LEU A 136 4.84 -14.23 -14.54
N SER A 137 5.94 -14.32 -15.29
CA SER A 137 6.95 -15.37 -15.11
C SER A 137 7.60 -15.30 -13.72
N SER A 138 7.82 -14.09 -13.18
CA SER A 138 8.29 -13.93 -11.80
C SER A 138 7.28 -14.45 -10.77
N VAL A 139 5.98 -14.27 -10.98
CA VAL A 139 4.93 -14.78 -10.08
C VAL A 139 4.85 -16.30 -10.20
N ALA A 140 4.81 -16.85 -11.41
CA ALA A 140 4.81 -18.29 -11.68
C ALA A 140 5.94 -19.02 -10.93
N ARG A 141 7.14 -18.43 -10.92
CA ARG A 141 8.31 -19.00 -10.26
C ARG A 141 8.38 -18.76 -8.76
N ASN A 142 7.72 -17.75 -8.21
CA ASN A 142 8.00 -17.32 -6.82
C ASN A 142 6.77 -17.16 -5.93
N ALA A 143 5.56 -17.38 -6.45
CA ALA A 143 4.37 -17.31 -5.61
C ALA A 143 4.40 -18.39 -4.52
N ALA A 144 4.04 -17.99 -3.30
CA ALA A 144 3.92 -18.91 -2.17
C ALA A 144 2.76 -19.91 -2.38
N ASP A 145 1.73 -19.43 -3.08
CA ASP A 145 0.52 -20.17 -3.40
C ASP A 145 0.60 -20.83 -4.80
N PRO A 146 0.44 -22.16 -4.87
CA PRO A 146 0.42 -22.90 -6.13
C PRO A 146 -0.59 -22.46 -7.17
N ARG A 147 -1.78 -22.03 -6.74
CA ARG A 147 -2.88 -21.66 -7.64
C ARG A 147 -2.55 -20.33 -8.31
N ALA A 148 -2.03 -19.36 -7.55
CA ALA A 148 -1.51 -18.10 -8.10
C ALA A 148 -0.35 -18.36 -9.09
N ALA A 149 0.57 -19.27 -8.76
CA ALA A 149 1.67 -19.65 -9.65
C ALA A 149 1.17 -20.24 -10.98
N ALA A 150 0.23 -21.18 -10.92
CA ALA A 150 -0.32 -21.85 -12.10
C ALA A 150 -1.07 -20.89 -13.03
N ILE A 151 -1.89 -19.99 -12.46
CA ILE A 151 -2.62 -18.97 -13.24
C ILE A 151 -1.63 -18.01 -13.90
N ALA A 152 -0.59 -17.58 -13.18
CA ALA A 152 0.44 -16.71 -13.74
C ALA A 152 1.22 -17.38 -14.89
N ALA A 153 1.58 -18.67 -14.75
CA ALA A 153 2.25 -19.45 -15.80
C ALA A 153 1.35 -19.65 -17.04
N ALA A 154 0.06 -19.90 -16.84
CA ALA A 154 -0.89 -19.99 -17.93
C ALA A 154 -1.00 -18.65 -18.69
N LYS A 155 -1.03 -17.55 -17.93
CA LYS A 155 -1.17 -16.20 -18.48
C LYS A 155 0.11 -15.68 -19.14
N SER A 156 1.30 -16.12 -18.71
CA SER A 156 2.56 -15.80 -19.40
C SER A 156 2.70 -16.52 -20.76
N GLN A 157 1.81 -17.48 -21.06
CA GLN A 157 1.87 -18.32 -22.26
C GLN A 157 3.21 -19.07 -22.39
N GLU A 158 3.80 -19.48 -21.26
CA GLU A 158 5.04 -20.25 -21.21
C GLU A 158 4.76 -21.70 -20.78
N PRO A 159 4.58 -22.66 -21.72
CA PRO A 159 4.21 -24.03 -21.40
C PRO A 159 5.19 -24.74 -20.46
N MET A 160 6.48 -24.38 -20.54
CA MET A 160 7.51 -24.92 -19.65
C MET A 160 7.33 -24.46 -18.20
N GLU A 161 6.81 -23.25 -17.97
CA GLU A 161 6.53 -22.78 -16.61
C GLU A 161 5.36 -23.56 -15.98
N LEU A 162 4.36 -23.96 -16.77
CA LEU A 162 3.26 -24.80 -16.29
C LEU A 162 3.76 -26.16 -15.77
N LEU A 163 4.67 -26.80 -16.51
CA LEU A 163 5.30 -28.05 -16.08
C LEU A 163 6.13 -27.87 -14.80
N ASN A 164 6.88 -26.77 -14.71
CA ASN A 164 7.68 -26.47 -13.52
C ASN A 164 6.81 -26.22 -12.27
N VAL A 165 5.68 -25.52 -12.44
CA VAL A 165 4.72 -25.30 -11.35
C VAL A 165 4.10 -26.63 -10.91
N ALA A 166 3.64 -27.46 -11.83
CA ALA A 166 3.06 -28.79 -11.52
C ALA A 166 4.06 -29.69 -10.76
N ALA A 167 5.30 -29.77 -11.23
CA ALA A 167 6.34 -30.56 -10.59
C ALA A 167 6.71 -30.06 -9.18
N ARG A 168 6.51 -28.77 -8.88
CA ARG A 168 6.70 -28.22 -7.52
C ARG A 168 5.52 -28.54 -6.61
N THR A 169 4.30 -28.48 -7.13
CA THR A 169 3.12 -28.82 -6.35
C THR A 169 3.12 -30.27 -5.90
N GLU A 170 3.51 -31.18 -6.79
CA GLU A 170 3.62 -32.61 -6.48
C GLU A 170 4.65 -32.88 -5.38
N ARG A 171 5.84 -32.25 -5.47
CA ARG A 171 6.87 -32.35 -4.43
C ARG A 171 6.40 -31.85 -3.06
N LYS A 172 5.66 -30.74 -3.02
CA LYS A 172 5.12 -30.18 -1.78
C LYS A 172 4.07 -31.11 -1.15
N VAL A 173 3.20 -31.72 -1.95
CA VAL A 173 2.20 -32.71 -1.49
C VAL A 173 2.86 -34.00 -1.01
N ALA A 174 3.93 -34.44 -1.68
CA ALA A 174 4.67 -35.65 -1.32
C ALA A 174 5.56 -35.50 -0.07
N GLY A 175 5.67 -34.30 0.51
CA GLY A 175 6.51 -34.05 1.69
C GLY A 175 8.02 -34.19 1.42
N LEU A 176 8.45 -34.12 0.17
CA LEU A 176 9.85 -34.34 -0.25
C LEU A 176 10.66 -33.02 -0.27
N GLY A 177 10.48 -32.18 0.75
CA GLY A 177 11.10 -30.85 0.87
C GLY A 177 12.22 -30.79 1.90
#